data_AF-A0A966WNW2-F1
#
_entry.id   AF-A0A966WNW2-F1
#
_cell.length_a   1.000
_cell.length_b   1.000
_cell.length_c   1.000
_cell.angle_alpha   90.00
_cell.angle_beta   90.00
_cell.angle_gamma   90.00
#
_symmetry.space_group_name_H-M   'P 1'
#
loop_
_entity.id
_entity.type
_entity.pdbx_description
1 polymer ?
#
loop_
_entity_poly.entity_id
_entity_poly.type
_entity_poly.pdbx_seq_one_letter_code
_entity_poly.pdbx_strand_id
1 'polypeptide(L)'
;RFMATHQLRREIVATYLTNNMINRVGPGFVLRMNELTGALPADTVRAFAAAREIFRLRDCWREIEALDNRVRSQIQKELMHETRQLLEHATVWLLTYRHQPLDIAQSVEEFRGAIDHLKRGFPRVLAASNRLTQKRRVKRYLGAQTPAPLANTVAEFAALSRGLDIVDLANNGEAYGIAQVASVYFDVGDRLHLQWLFERIGKLPLQNHWHGLARAALRSNLTLTQRQITARILASDTGRGKSAVRSWIAANGPDHQRLEQMIDDLQKSAELDFAMLAVAVSAAGRLGLQPENERTAAAST
;
A
#
# COMPACT_ATOMS: atom_id res chain seq x y z
N ARG A 1 26.01 1.53 -24.03
CA ARG A 1 26.39 0.76 -25.25
C ARG A 1 27.47 -0.29 -24.96
N PHE A 2 28.55 0.02 -24.21
CA PHE A 2 29.61 -0.94 -23.86
C PHE A 2 29.28 -1.95 -22.76
N MET A 3 28.28 -1.67 -21.91
CA MET A 3 27.88 -2.58 -20.82
C MET A 3 27.35 -3.94 -21.31
N ALA A 4 26.69 -4.01 -22.47
CA ALA A 4 26.07 -5.25 -22.95
C ALA A 4 27.10 -6.34 -23.28
N THR A 5 28.30 -5.94 -23.72
CA THR A 5 29.40 -6.80 -24.16
C THR A 5 30.55 -6.88 -23.14
N HIS A 6 30.42 -6.23 -21.98
CA HIS A 6 31.48 -6.19 -20.97
C HIS A 6 31.59 -7.54 -20.24
N GLN A 7 32.80 -8.09 -20.11
CA GLN A 7 33.03 -9.40 -19.48
C GLN A 7 32.53 -9.44 -18.02
N LEU A 8 32.75 -8.37 -17.27
CA LEU A 8 32.26 -8.21 -15.88
C LEU A 8 30.84 -7.61 -15.77
N ARG A 9 30.04 -7.64 -16.83
CA ARG A 9 28.71 -7.02 -16.84
C ARG A 9 27.85 -7.53 -15.68
N ARG A 10 27.88 -8.84 -15.41
CA ARG A 10 27.05 -9.46 -14.36
C ARG A 10 27.47 -8.97 -12.97
N GLU A 11 28.76 -8.95 -12.71
CA GLU A 11 29.37 -8.59 -11.43
C GLU A 11 29.15 -7.10 -11.12
N ILE A 12 29.35 -6.23 -12.12
CA ILE A 12 29.14 -4.79 -11.96
C ILE A 12 27.65 -4.49 -11.74
N VAL A 13 26.75 -5.11 -12.50
CA VAL A 13 25.30 -4.93 -12.34
C VAL A 13 24.85 -5.44 -10.96
N ALA A 14 25.33 -6.61 -10.52
CA ALA A 14 25.01 -7.15 -9.21
C ALA A 14 25.47 -6.20 -8.09
N THR A 15 26.71 -5.72 -8.16
CA THR A 15 27.28 -4.78 -7.18
C THR A 15 26.49 -3.48 -7.14
N TYR A 16 26.18 -2.91 -8.31
CA TYR A 16 25.43 -1.68 -8.42
C TYR A 16 24.01 -1.83 -7.87
N LEU A 17 23.30 -2.92 -8.20
CA LEU A 17 21.95 -3.19 -7.71
C LEU A 17 21.93 -3.38 -6.19
N THR A 18 22.88 -4.15 -5.65
CA THR A 18 23.01 -4.38 -4.21
C THR A 18 23.26 -3.07 -3.47
N ASN A 19 24.23 -2.26 -3.91
CA ASN A 19 24.52 -0.97 -3.29
C ASN A 19 23.34 0.00 -3.40
N ASN A 20 22.69 0.04 -4.57
CA ASN A 20 21.51 0.89 -4.77
C ASN A 20 20.36 0.50 -3.84
N MET A 21 20.14 -0.80 -3.62
CA MET A 21 19.14 -1.28 -2.68
C MET A 21 19.51 -0.96 -1.24
N ILE A 22 20.72 -1.35 -0.80
CA ILE A 22 21.16 -1.14 0.59
C ILE A 22 21.14 0.34 0.97
N ASN A 23 21.59 1.23 0.08
CA ASN A 23 21.58 2.68 0.35
C ASN A 23 20.17 3.27 0.52
N ARG A 24 19.14 2.62 -0.03
CA ARG A 24 17.75 3.13 0.01
C ARG A 24 16.90 2.48 1.09
N VAL A 25 17.00 1.15 1.21
CA VAL A 25 16.14 0.35 2.10
C VAL A 25 16.90 -0.35 3.24
N GLY A 26 18.22 -0.17 3.30
CA GLY A 26 19.10 -0.65 4.36
C GLY A 26 19.54 -2.11 4.18
N PRO A 27 20.60 -2.53 4.89
CA PRO A 27 21.19 -3.86 4.73
C PRO A 27 20.26 -4.99 5.17
N GLY A 28 19.45 -4.79 6.21
CA GLY A 28 18.49 -5.79 6.70
C GLY A 28 17.22 -5.95 5.84
N PHE A 29 17.10 -5.25 4.70
CA PHE A 29 15.88 -5.29 3.89
C PHE A 29 15.58 -6.68 3.34
N VAL A 30 16.59 -7.35 2.79
CA VAL A 30 16.41 -8.69 2.19
C VAL A 30 15.98 -9.72 3.23
N LEU A 31 16.62 -9.70 4.41
CA LEU A 31 16.24 -10.56 5.53
C LEU A 31 14.78 -10.31 5.93
N ARG A 32 14.37 -9.04 6.09
CA ARG A 32 12.98 -8.72 6.41
C ARG A 32 11.99 -9.18 5.34
N MET A 33 12.32 -9.03 4.05
CA MET A 33 11.44 -9.51 2.99
C MET A 33 11.31 -11.03 3.03
N ASN A 34 12.39 -11.75 3.30
CA ASN A 34 12.36 -13.19 3.51
C ASN A 34 11.51 -13.59 4.72
N GLU A 35 11.67 -12.93 5.87
CA GLU A 35 10.86 -13.23 7.07
C GLU A 35 9.37 -12.93 6.87
N LEU A 36 9.03 -11.92 6.06
CA LEU A 36 7.64 -11.52 5.79
C LEU A 36 6.95 -12.35 4.71
N THR A 37 7.70 -12.86 3.72
CA THR A 37 7.11 -13.45 2.50
C THR A 37 7.67 -14.82 2.14
N GLY A 38 8.73 -15.27 2.81
CA GLY A 38 9.50 -16.47 2.45
C GLY A 38 10.36 -16.30 1.19
N ALA A 39 10.35 -15.13 0.54
CA ALA A 39 11.02 -14.91 -0.73
C ALA A 39 12.54 -15.04 -0.65
N LEU A 40 13.15 -15.52 -1.74
CA LEU A 40 14.60 -15.61 -1.87
C LEU A 40 15.22 -14.21 -2.10
N PRO A 41 16.52 -14.04 -1.80
CA PRO A 41 17.22 -12.77 -2.04
C PRO A 41 17.12 -12.26 -3.47
N ALA A 42 17.20 -13.15 -4.47
CA ALA A 42 17.12 -12.78 -5.87
C ALA A 42 15.73 -12.22 -6.25
N ASP A 43 14.66 -12.81 -5.74
CA ASP A 43 13.28 -12.36 -5.96
C ASP A 43 13.03 -11.01 -5.27
N THR A 44 13.59 -10.83 -4.06
CA THR A 44 13.55 -9.55 -3.36
C THR A 44 14.19 -8.43 -4.19
N VAL A 45 15.36 -8.68 -4.78
CA VAL A 45 16.05 -7.69 -5.62
C VAL A 45 15.24 -7.38 -6.88
N ARG A 46 14.59 -8.38 -7.49
CA ARG A 46 13.71 -8.19 -8.66
C ARG A 46 12.48 -7.37 -8.33
N ALA A 47 11.77 -7.72 -7.25
CA ALA A 47 10.59 -7.01 -6.78
C ALA A 47 10.92 -5.57 -6.37
N PHE A 48 12.05 -5.35 -5.67
CA PHE A 48 12.56 -4.00 -5.36
C PHE A 48 12.82 -3.18 -6.62
N ALA A 49 13.48 -3.79 -7.62
CA ALA A 49 13.79 -3.11 -8.88
C ALA A 49 12.51 -2.74 -9.63
N ALA A 50 11.54 -3.66 -9.73
CA ALA A 50 10.24 -3.40 -10.34
C ALA A 50 9.49 -2.28 -9.60
N ALA A 51 9.37 -2.35 -8.27
CA ALA A 51 8.71 -1.34 -7.46
C ALA A 51 9.35 0.06 -7.64
N ARG A 52 10.68 0.15 -7.61
CA ARG A 52 11.40 1.42 -7.85
C ARG A 52 11.04 2.03 -9.21
N GLU A 53 10.98 1.19 -10.25
CA GLU A 53 10.68 1.62 -11.61
C GLU A 53 9.19 1.95 -11.82
N ILE A 54 8.26 1.19 -11.22
CA ILE A 54 6.81 1.43 -11.29
C ILE A 54 6.46 2.81 -10.72
N PHE A 55 7.03 3.17 -9.57
CA PHE A 55 6.75 4.43 -8.88
C PHE A 55 7.71 5.59 -9.23
N ARG A 56 8.60 5.41 -10.22
CA ARG A 56 9.58 6.43 -10.66
C ARG A 56 10.42 7.01 -9.51
N LEU A 57 10.81 6.18 -8.54
CA LEU A 57 11.43 6.65 -7.30
C LEU A 57 12.83 7.25 -7.50
N ARG A 58 13.51 6.92 -8.61
CA ARG A 58 14.81 7.52 -8.95
C ARG A 58 14.73 9.03 -9.13
N ASP A 59 13.69 9.51 -9.81
CA ASP A 59 13.50 10.94 -10.06
C ASP A 59 13.15 11.66 -8.75
N CYS A 60 12.26 11.07 -7.95
CA CYS A 60 11.93 11.57 -6.62
C CYS A 60 13.16 11.67 -5.71
N TRP A 61 14.02 10.64 -5.67
CA TRP A 61 15.25 10.69 -4.87
C TRP A 61 16.19 11.80 -5.29
N ARG A 62 16.36 12.03 -6.61
CA ARG A 62 17.16 13.15 -7.12
C ARG A 62 16.59 14.49 -6.68
N GLU A 63 15.27 14.66 -6.72
CA GLU A 63 14.62 15.88 -6.24
C GLU A 63 14.81 16.10 -4.73
N ILE A 64 14.72 15.03 -3.92
CA ILE A 64 14.92 15.11 -2.47
C ILE A 64 16.39 15.40 -2.13
N GLU A 65 17.35 14.77 -2.81
CA GLU A 65 18.80 15.00 -2.64
C GLU A 65 19.18 16.44 -3.02
N ALA A 66 18.53 17.02 -4.03
CA ALA A 66 18.75 18.42 -4.40
C ALA A 66 18.28 19.44 -3.33
N LEU A 67 17.62 18.98 -2.27
CA LEU A 67 17.25 19.81 -1.11
C LEU A 67 18.36 19.89 -0.05
N ASP A 68 19.52 19.25 -0.25
CA ASP A 68 20.67 19.37 0.64
C ASP A 68 21.01 20.84 0.91
N ASN A 69 21.11 21.19 2.20
CA ASN A 69 21.32 22.55 2.68
C ASN A 69 20.24 23.58 2.29
N ARG A 70 19.10 23.16 1.74
CA ARG A 70 17.95 24.03 1.39
C ARG A 70 16.78 23.90 2.34
N VAL A 71 16.59 22.71 2.92
CA VAL A 71 15.56 22.45 3.95
C VAL A 71 16.20 21.86 5.20
N ARG A 72 15.46 21.86 6.32
CA ARG A 72 15.91 21.18 7.54
C ARG A 72 16.14 19.69 7.25
N SER A 73 17.27 19.14 7.73
CA SER A 73 17.63 17.72 7.54
C SER A 73 16.53 16.76 7.98
N GLN A 74 15.77 17.11 9.03
CA GLN A 74 14.61 16.34 9.49
C GLN A 74 13.54 16.18 8.40
N ILE A 75 13.27 17.23 7.61
CA ILE A 75 12.27 17.21 6.53
C ILE A 75 12.76 16.31 5.40
N GLN A 76 14.03 16.42 5.03
CA GLN A 76 14.61 15.57 4.01
C GLN A 76 14.59 14.08 4.41
N LYS A 77 14.90 13.77 5.69
CA LYS A 77 14.76 12.43 6.26
C LYS A 77 13.32 11.92 6.21
N GLU A 78 12.34 12.78 6.51
CA GLU A 78 10.92 12.44 6.38
C GLU A 78 10.56 12.12 4.93
N LEU A 79 10.95 12.94 3.95
CA LEU A 79 10.67 12.68 2.54
C LEU A 79 11.30 11.35 2.06
N MET A 80 12.55 11.09 2.46
CA MET A 80 13.22 9.82 2.18
C MET A 80 12.50 8.63 2.84
N HIS A 81 12.03 8.79 4.08
CA HIS A 81 11.29 7.74 4.79
C HIS A 81 10.00 7.36 4.06
N GLU A 82 9.28 8.35 3.51
CA GLU A 82 8.06 8.11 2.74
C GLU A 82 8.32 7.30 1.47
N THR A 83 9.43 7.56 0.76
CA THR A 83 9.84 6.73 -0.38
C THR A 83 10.13 5.29 0.04
N ARG A 84 10.76 5.10 1.21
CA ARG A 84 11.09 3.78 1.75
C ARG A 84 9.84 2.99 2.11
N GLN A 85 8.85 3.65 2.73
CA GLN A 85 7.58 3.01 3.07
C GLN A 85 6.85 2.53 1.81
N LEU A 86 6.73 3.38 0.79
CA LEU A 86 6.11 3.01 -0.47
C LEU A 86 6.83 1.83 -1.14
N LEU A 87 8.16 1.88 -1.16
CA LEU A 87 9.00 0.85 -1.77
C LEU A 87 8.90 -0.48 -1.04
N GLU A 88 8.87 -0.46 0.29
CA GLU A 88 8.68 -1.67 1.11
C GLU A 88 7.29 -2.28 0.89
N HIS A 89 6.22 -1.48 0.91
CA HIS A 89 4.87 -1.96 0.61
C HIS A 89 4.76 -2.56 -0.78
N ALA A 90 5.28 -1.87 -1.79
CA ALA A 90 5.23 -2.34 -3.17
C ALA A 90 6.06 -3.62 -3.37
N THR A 91 7.22 -3.72 -2.71
CA THR A 91 8.05 -4.93 -2.79
C THR A 91 7.35 -6.12 -2.16
N VAL A 92 6.81 -5.97 -0.94
CA VAL A 92 6.03 -7.03 -0.29
C VAL A 92 4.84 -7.44 -1.17
N TRP A 93 4.11 -6.47 -1.72
CA TRP A 93 2.98 -6.76 -2.60
C TRP A 93 3.38 -7.60 -3.82
N LEU A 94 4.46 -7.24 -4.52
CA LEU A 94 4.94 -7.98 -5.68
C LEU A 94 5.42 -9.38 -5.30
N LEU A 95 6.06 -9.55 -4.14
CA LEU A 95 6.49 -10.87 -3.66
C LEU A 95 5.31 -11.76 -3.28
N THR A 96 4.24 -11.18 -2.72
CA THR A 96 3.06 -11.92 -2.27
C THR A 96 2.10 -12.28 -3.40
N TYR A 97 1.87 -11.37 -4.35
CA TYR A 97 0.78 -11.49 -5.34
C TYR A 97 1.24 -11.73 -6.78
N ARG A 98 2.55 -11.81 -7.05
CA ARG A 98 3.07 -12.14 -8.38
C ARG A 98 3.90 -13.42 -8.33
N HIS A 99 3.86 -14.17 -9.42
CA HIS A 99 4.67 -15.37 -9.59
C HIS A 99 6.15 -15.01 -9.65
N GLN A 100 6.97 -15.83 -8.99
CA GLN A 100 8.42 -15.69 -8.98
C GLN A 100 9.06 -16.74 -9.92
N PRO A 101 10.16 -16.41 -10.62
CA PRO A 101 10.85 -15.12 -10.60
C PRO A 101 10.11 -14.04 -11.39
N LEU A 102 10.01 -12.84 -10.81
CA LEU A 102 9.35 -11.70 -11.45
C LEU A 102 10.09 -11.24 -12.74
N ASP A 103 9.33 -11.05 -13.83
CA ASP A 103 9.77 -10.25 -14.96
C ASP A 103 9.59 -8.76 -14.63
N ILE A 104 10.73 -8.08 -14.46
CA ILE A 104 10.78 -6.67 -14.10
C ILE A 104 10.18 -5.80 -15.20
N ALA A 105 10.48 -6.08 -16.47
CA ALA A 105 10.05 -5.24 -17.58
C ALA A 105 8.53 -5.35 -17.77
N GLN A 106 8.00 -6.58 -17.76
CA GLN A 106 6.56 -6.82 -17.86
C GLN A 106 5.79 -6.16 -16.71
N SER A 107 6.29 -6.30 -15.47
CA SER A 107 5.65 -5.67 -14.30
C SER A 107 5.64 -4.14 -14.41
N VAL A 108 6.73 -3.54 -14.90
CA VAL A 108 6.81 -2.09 -15.10
C VAL A 108 5.85 -1.63 -16.19
N GLU A 109 5.75 -2.36 -17.29
CA GLU A 109 4.82 -2.08 -18.39
C GLU A 109 3.37 -2.15 -17.92
N GLU A 110 3.02 -3.18 -17.15
CA GLU A 110 1.68 -3.37 -16.59
C GLU A 110 1.29 -2.23 -15.65
N PHE A 111 2.14 -1.90 -14.68
CA PHE A 111 1.73 -1.04 -13.56
C PHE A 111 2.05 0.44 -13.75
N ARG A 112 3.15 0.82 -14.41
CA ARG A 112 3.61 2.22 -14.41
C ARG A 112 2.55 3.18 -15.00
N GLY A 113 2.02 2.85 -16.17
CA GLY A 113 0.99 3.67 -16.83
C GLY A 113 -0.32 3.72 -16.04
N ALA A 114 -0.68 2.60 -15.40
CA ALA A 114 -1.87 2.49 -14.57
C ALA A 114 -1.76 3.31 -13.27
N ILE A 115 -0.58 3.32 -12.63
CA ILE A 115 -0.27 4.18 -11.48
C ILE A 115 -0.29 5.66 -11.88
N ASP A 116 0.27 6.03 -13.04
CA ASP A 116 0.21 7.40 -13.57
C ASP A 116 -1.26 7.82 -13.84
N HIS A 117 -2.12 6.91 -14.31
CA HIS A 117 -3.56 7.14 -14.43
C HIS A 117 -4.23 7.33 -13.06
N LEU A 118 -3.95 6.47 -12.09
CA LEU A 118 -4.48 6.60 -10.73
C LEU A 118 -4.12 7.95 -10.10
N LYS A 119 -2.86 8.38 -10.24
CA LYS A 119 -2.37 9.66 -9.73
C LYS A 119 -3.13 10.85 -10.31
N ARG A 120 -3.45 10.84 -11.60
CA ARG A 120 -4.30 11.87 -12.24
C ARG A 120 -5.72 11.93 -11.67
N GLY A 121 -6.20 10.83 -11.08
CA GLY A 121 -7.47 10.78 -10.35
C GLY A 121 -7.45 11.44 -8.98
N PHE A 122 -6.27 11.77 -8.43
CA PHE A 122 -6.16 12.43 -7.13
C PHE A 122 -6.42 13.95 -7.24
N PRO A 123 -7.07 14.56 -6.23
CA PRO A 123 -7.61 13.95 -5.02
C PRO A 123 -9.05 13.42 -5.18
N ARG A 124 -9.64 13.44 -6.39
CA ARG A 124 -11.06 13.15 -6.63
C ARG A 124 -11.48 11.75 -6.20
N VAL A 125 -10.68 10.73 -6.49
CA VAL A 125 -10.99 9.32 -6.15
C VAL A 125 -10.74 8.99 -4.68
N LEU A 126 -10.04 9.85 -3.95
CA LEU A 126 -9.75 9.64 -2.53
C LEU A 126 -11.01 9.88 -1.69
N ALA A 127 -11.16 9.08 -0.64
CA ALA A 127 -12.14 9.30 0.40
C ALA A 127 -11.78 10.48 1.31
N ALA A 128 -12.69 10.89 2.18
CA ALA A 128 -12.56 12.15 2.92
C ALA A 128 -11.33 12.15 3.84
N SER A 129 -11.12 11.06 4.60
CA SER A 129 -9.93 10.91 5.46
C SER A 129 -8.63 10.96 4.67
N ASN A 130 -8.53 10.22 3.56
CA ASN A 130 -7.32 10.20 2.73
C ASN A 130 -7.00 11.58 2.14
N ARG A 131 -8.01 12.32 1.66
CA ARG A 131 -7.83 13.71 1.18
C ARG A 131 -7.34 14.63 2.29
N LEU A 132 -7.87 14.49 3.50
CA LEU A 132 -7.45 15.28 4.64
C LEU A 132 -5.99 14.99 5.01
N THR A 133 -5.61 13.72 5.05
CA THR A 133 -4.21 13.30 5.26
C THR A 133 -3.29 13.86 4.19
N GLN A 134 -3.63 13.75 2.91
CA GLN A 134 -2.84 14.31 1.81
C GLN A 134 -2.70 15.84 1.96
N LYS A 135 -3.80 16.56 2.19
CA LYS A 135 -3.77 18.03 2.38
C LYS A 135 -2.88 18.45 3.56
N ARG A 136 -2.95 17.74 4.69
CA ARG A 136 -2.10 18.00 5.87
C ARG A 136 -0.62 17.80 5.54
N ARG A 137 -0.28 16.75 4.81
CA ARG A 137 1.09 16.46 4.37
C ARG A 137 1.61 17.51 3.40
N VAL A 138 0.83 17.88 2.38
CA VAL A 138 1.18 18.98 1.46
C VAL A 138 1.46 20.27 2.23
N LYS A 139 0.55 20.65 3.16
CA LYS A 139 0.74 21.84 3.99
C LYS A 139 2.03 21.78 4.83
N ARG A 140 2.34 20.61 5.42
CA ARG A 140 3.58 20.40 6.20
C ARG A 140 4.82 20.63 5.33
N TYR A 141 4.90 20.01 4.16
CA TYR A 141 6.09 20.09 3.31
C TYR A 141 6.25 21.48 2.67
N LEU A 142 5.17 22.12 2.23
CA LEU A 142 5.20 23.49 1.74
C LEU A 142 5.65 24.47 2.83
N GLY A 143 5.13 24.33 4.05
CA GLY A 143 5.56 25.15 5.20
C GLY A 143 7.03 24.92 5.59
N ALA A 144 7.60 23.79 5.18
CA ALA A 144 9.02 23.47 5.33
C ALA A 144 9.87 23.84 4.10
N GLN A 145 9.35 24.69 3.20
CA GLN A 145 10.03 25.17 2.00
C GLN A 145 10.40 24.07 0.99
N THR A 146 9.73 22.91 1.04
CA THR A 146 9.85 21.89 0.00
C THR A 146 9.16 22.38 -1.28
N PRO A 147 9.78 22.24 -2.47
CA PRO A 147 9.16 22.63 -3.74
C PRO A 147 7.79 21.97 -3.93
N ALA A 148 6.81 22.74 -4.44
CA ALA A 148 5.43 22.28 -4.57
C ALA A 148 5.26 20.96 -5.36
N PRO A 149 5.97 20.73 -6.49
CA PRO A 149 5.86 19.46 -7.21
C PRO A 149 6.25 18.24 -6.35
N LEU A 150 7.35 18.36 -5.60
CA LEU A 150 7.85 17.30 -4.72
C LEU A 150 6.94 17.12 -3.49
N ALA A 151 6.49 18.22 -2.88
CA ALA A 151 5.58 18.20 -1.75
C ALA A 151 4.27 17.47 -2.07
N ASN A 152 3.70 17.72 -3.26
CA ASN A 152 2.50 17.02 -3.73
C ASN A 152 2.80 15.54 -4.01
N THR A 153 3.88 15.23 -4.73
CA THR A 153 4.25 13.86 -5.08
C THR A 153 4.47 12.99 -3.84
N VAL A 154 5.24 13.47 -2.85
CA VAL A 154 5.49 12.69 -1.64
C VAL A 154 4.23 12.57 -0.79
N ALA A 155 3.37 13.59 -0.74
CA ALA A 155 2.10 13.50 -0.02
C ALA A 155 1.13 12.45 -0.59
N GLU A 156 1.25 12.12 -1.89
CA GLU A 156 0.45 11.08 -2.55
C GLU A 156 0.91 9.66 -2.19
N PHE A 157 2.15 9.46 -1.72
CA PHE A 157 2.72 8.12 -1.50
C PHE A 157 1.90 7.26 -0.54
N ALA A 158 1.31 7.85 0.50
CA ALA A 158 0.43 7.11 1.40
C ALA A 158 -0.77 6.48 0.65
N ALA A 159 -1.38 7.21 -0.29
CA ALA A 159 -2.47 6.68 -1.09
C ALA A 159 -1.96 5.76 -2.21
N LEU A 160 -0.83 6.08 -2.85
CA LEU A 160 -0.20 5.26 -3.89
C LEU A 160 0.30 3.91 -3.37
N SER A 161 0.51 3.75 -2.06
CA SER A 161 0.79 2.44 -1.46
C SER A 161 -0.31 1.40 -1.72
N ARG A 162 -1.53 1.85 -2.05
CA ARG A 162 -2.68 1.00 -2.46
C ARG A 162 -2.82 0.85 -3.97
N GLY A 163 -1.93 1.49 -4.72
CA GLY A 163 -2.03 1.57 -6.17
C GLY A 163 -1.93 0.20 -6.83
N LEU A 164 -1.03 -0.67 -6.38
CA LEU A 164 -0.90 -2.01 -6.96
C LEU A 164 -2.17 -2.85 -6.76
N ASP A 165 -2.79 -2.79 -5.58
CA ASP A 165 -4.07 -3.45 -5.34
C ASP A 165 -5.18 -2.91 -6.25
N ILE A 166 -5.30 -1.59 -6.36
CA ILE A 166 -6.32 -0.94 -7.19
C ILE A 166 -6.14 -1.30 -8.67
N VAL A 167 -4.91 -1.26 -9.17
CA VAL A 167 -4.60 -1.59 -10.57
C VAL A 167 -4.88 -3.07 -10.83
N ASP A 168 -4.43 -3.94 -9.93
CA ASP A 168 -4.62 -5.38 -10.09
C ASP A 168 -6.10 -5.78 -10.01
N LEU A 169 -6.89 -5.16 -9.13
CA LEU A 169 -8.35 -5.33 -9.10
C LEU A 169 -9.03 -4.81 -10.38
N ALA A 170 -8.54 -3.70 -10.95
CA ALA A 170 -9.06 -3.16 -12.20
C ALA A 170 -8.71 -4.04 -13.42
N ASN A 171 -7.51 -4.63 -13.44
CA ASN A 171 -7.09 -5.51 -14.53
C ASN A 171 -7.84 -6.86 -14.52
N ASN A 172 -8.18 -7.38 -13.34
CA ASN A 172 -8.92 -8.64 -13.19
C ASN A 172 -10.45 -8.46 -13.26
N GLY A 173 -10.96 -7.23 -13.15
CA GLY A 173 -12.38 -6.94 -13.22
C GLY A 173 -12.76 -6.40 -14.60
N GLU A 174 -13.45 -7.20 -15.42
CA GLU A 174 -13.79 -6.84 -16.81
C GLU A 174 -14.66 -5.56 -16.93
N ALA A 175 -15.35 -5.16 -15.86
CA ALA A 175 -16.36 -4.11 -15.90
C ALA A 175 -15.92 -2.71 -15.42
N TYR A 176 -14.73 -2.55 -14.81
CA TYR A 176 -14.41 -1.32 -14.07
C TYR A 176 -13.03 -0.73 -14.36
N GLY A 177 -13.01 0.56 -14.68
CA GLY A 177 -11.75 1.31 -14.82
C GLY A 177 -11.09 1.65 -13.47
N ILE A 178 -9.78 1.92 -13.51
CA ILE A 178 -8.92 2.24 -12.34
C ILE A 178 -9.55 3.29 -11.41
N ALA A 179 -10.10 4.39 -11.96
CA ALA A 179 -10.68 5.46 -11.14
C ALA A 179 -11.93 5.01 -10.36
N GLN A 180 -12.73 4.10 -10.94
CA GLN A 180 -13.92 3.56 -10.28
C GLN A 180 -13.52 2.59 -9.17
N VAL A 181 -12.59 1.66 -9.46
CA VAL A 181 -12.03 0.75 -8.47
C VAL A 181 -11.40 1.53 -7.31
N ALA A 182 -10.60 2.56 -7.61
CA ALA A 182 -10.01 3.44 -6.59
C ALA A 182 -11.09 4.10 -5.72
N SER A 183 -12.15 4.63 -6.34
CA SER A 183 -13.24 5.26 -5.59
C SER A 183 -13.96 4.28 -4.67
N VAL A 184 -14.11 3.01 -5.05
CA VAL A 184 -14.68 1.97 -4.17
C VAL A 184 -13.68 1.63 -3.06
N TYR A 185 -12.43 1.34 -3.43
CA TYR A 185 -11.37 0.93 -2.52
C TYR A 185 -11.17 1.94 -1.38
N PHE A 186 -11.04 3.23 -1.70
CA PHE A 186 -10.87 4.27 -0.68
C PHE A 186 -12.14 4.49 0.14
N ASP A 187 -13.35 4.40 -0.46
CA ASP A 187 -14.61 4.59 0.28
C ASP A 187 -14.86 3.43 1.27
N VAL A 188 -14.48 2.20 0.91
CA VAL A 188 -14.46 1.05 1.83
C VAL A 188 -13.51 1.31 3.01
N GLY A 189 -12.28 1.75 2.73
CA GLY A 189 -11.29 2.02 3.77
C GLY A 189 -11.67 3.15 4.72
N ASP A 190 -12.44 4.13 4.24
CA ASP A 190 -12.94 5.27 5.02
C ASP A 190 -14.12 4.85 5.91
N ARG A 191 -15.13 4.21 5.32
CA ARG A 191 -16.36 3.82 6.04
C ARG A 191 -16.14 2.73 7.08
N LEU A 192 -15.23 1.79 6.80
CA LEU A 192 -14.88 0.73 7.74
C LEU A 192 -13.71 1.11 8.67
N HIS A 193 -13.26 2.38 8.63
CA HIS A 193 -12.13 2.89 9.41
C HIS A 193 -10.81 2.09 9.26
N LEU A 194 -10.64 1.35 8.16
CA LEU A 194 -9.44 0.54 7.92
C LEU A 194 -8.19 1.42 7.74
N GLN A 195 -8.36 2.63 7.20
CA GLN A 195 -7.26 3.59 7.12
C GLN A 195 -6.76 3.99 8.52
N TRP A 196 -7.68 4.22 9.47
CA TRP A 196 -7.34 4.56 10.84
C TRP A 196 -6.61 3.40 11.53
N LEU A 197 -7.12 2.17 11.38
CA LEU A 197 -6.46 0.96 11.91
C LEU A 197 -5.04 0.82 11.35
N PHE A 198 -4.87 0.99 10.03
CA PHE A 198 -3.57 0.90 9.38
C PHE A 198 -2.57 1.93 9.92
N GLU A 199 -3.01 3.16 10.16
CA GLU A 199 -2.19 4.22 10.77
C GLU A 199 -1.83 3.91 12.23
N ARG A 200 -2.76 3.35 13.01
CA ARG A 200 -2.51 2.96 14.41
C ARG A 200 -1.54 1.79 14.50
N ILE A 201 -1.70 0.77 13.67
CA ILE A 201 -0.75 -0.35 13.58
C ILE A 201 0.66 0.19 13.25
N GLY A 202 0.76 1.13 12.31
CA GLY A 202 2.03 1.77 11.96
C GLY A 202 2.74 2.48 13.11
N LYS A 203 2.00 2.96 14.12
CA LYS A 203 2.50 3.69 15.29
C LYS A 203 2.83 2.80 16.50
N LEU A 204 2.55 1.50 16.43
CA LEU A 204 2.88 0.58 17.51
C LEU A 204 4.40 0.57 17.80
N PRO A 205 4.81 0.52 19.08
CA PRO A 205 6.21 0.54 19.47
C PRO A 205 6.92 -0.77 19.08
N LEU A 206 8.11 -0.62 18.49
CA LEU A 206 8.96 -1.74 18.12
C LEU A 206 10.02 -1.96 19.20
N GLN A 207 9.77 -2.88 20.13
CA GLN A 207 10.71 -3.19 21.22
C GLN A 207 11.63 -4.37 20.88
N ASN A 208 11.20 -5.24 19.97
CA ASN A 208 11.95 -6.41 19.54
C ASN A 208 11.66 -6.74 18.07
N HIS A 209 12.38 -7.72 17.55
CA HIS A 209 12.24 -8.22 16.19
C HIS A 209 10.79 -8.69 15.88
N TRP A 210 10.18 -9.44 16.78
CA TRP A 210 8.82 -9.99 16.63
C TRP A 210 7.73 -8.92 16.53
N HIS A 211 7.88 -7.79 17.23
CA HIS A 211 6.97 -6.65 17.08
C HIS A 211 7.01 -6.09 15.66
N GLY A 212 8.18 -6.11 15.01
CA GLY A 212 8.34 -5.72 13.61
C GLY A 212 7.53 -6.62 12.68
N LEU A 213 7.68 -7.95 12.84
CA LEU A 213 6.94 -8.94 12.06
C LEU A 213 5.43 -8.86 12.31
N ALA A 214 5.00 -8.78 13.57
CA ALA A 214 3.60 -8.65 13.93
C ALA A 214 2.97 -7.40 13.32
N ARG A 215 3.66 -6.26 13.33
CA ARG A 215 3.18 -5.01 12.74
C ARG A 215 3.00 -5.14 11.22
N ALA A 216 3.95 -5.77 10.55
CA ALA A 216 3.87 -6.01 9.12
C ALA A 216 2.73 -6.99 8.78
N ALA A 217 2.60 -8.10 9.51
CA ALA A 217 1.52 -9.07 9.34
C ALA A 217 0.13 -8.43 9.51
N LEU A 218 -0.06 -7.61 10.55
CA LEU A 218 -1.32 -6.89 10.77
C LEU A 218 -1.65 -5.94 9.63
N ARG A 219 -0.66 -5.19 9.10
CA ARG A 219 -0.88 -4.29 7.95
C ARG A 219 -1.18 -5.06 6.67
N SER A 220 -0.50 -6.18 6.43
CA SER A 220 -0.74 -7.04 5.28
C SER A 220 -2.15 -7.64 5.32
N ASN A 221 -2.55 -8.20 6.47
CA ASN A 221 -3.89 -8.75 6.66
C ASN A 221 -4.98 -7.69 6.46
N LEU A 222 -4.80 -6.49 7.02
CA LEU A 222 -5.75 -5.40 6.86
C LEU A 222 -5.87 -4.94 5.40
N THR A 223 -4.75 -4.91 4.66
CA THR A 223 -4.74 -4.56 3.24
C THR A 223 -5.43 -5.64 2.40
N LEU A 224 -5.17 -6.91 2.69
CA LEU A 224 -5.85 -8.05 2.08
C LEU A 224 -7.37 -8.00 2.33
N THR A 225 -7.79 -7.73 3.56
CA THR A 225 -9.21 -7.56 3.92
C THR A 225 -9.86 -6.46 3.07
N GLN A 226 -9.23 -5.27 3.00
CA GLN A 226 -9.76 -4.16 2.20
C GLN A 226 -9.89 -4.54 0.71
N ARG A 227 -8.87 -5.23 0.17
CA ARG A 227 -8.86 -5.74 -1.19
C ARG A 227 -10.00 -6.73 -1.44
N GLN A 228 -10.20 -7.70 -0.56
CA GLN A 228 -11.27 -8.72 -0.68
C GLN A 228 -12.66 -8.10 -0.62
N ILE A 229 -12.92 -7.19 0.33
CA ILE A 229 -14.19 -6.48 0.43
C ILE A 229 -14.44 -5.64 -0.84
N THR A 230 -13.41 -4.94 -1.32
CA THR A 230 -13.51 -4.14 -2.56
C THR A 230 -13.87 -5.03 -3.75
N ALA A 231 -13.19 -6.17 -3.93
CA ALA A 231 -13.47 -7.12 -5.01
C ALA A 231 -14.92 -7.62 -4.95
N ARG A 232 -15.42 -7.97 -3.75
CA ARG A 232 -16.81 -8.42 -3.55
C ARG A 232 -17.83 -7.35 -3.91
N ILE A 233 -17.59 -6.10 -3.48
CA ILE A 233 -18.49 -4.99 -3.82
C ILE A 233 -18.53 -4.77 -5.33
N LEU A 234 -17.37 -4.81 -5.99
CA LEU A 234 -17.28 -4.67 -7.44
C LEU A 234 -17.99 -5.82 -8.18
N ALA A 235 -17.88 -7.05 -7.69
CA ALA A 235 -18.56 -8.21 -8.25
C ALA A 235 -20.08 -8.24 -7.98
N SER A 236 -20.60 -7.36 -7.12
CA SER A 236 -22.02 -7.33 -6.77
C SER A 236 -22.82 -6.40 -7.69
N ASP A 237 -24.05 -6.77 -8.01
CA ASP A 237 -24.98 -5.93 -8.80
C ASP A 237 -25.67 -4.82 -7.98
N THR A 238 -25.12 -4.46 -6.82
CA THR A 238 -25.78 -3.56 -5.85
C THR A 238 -25.57 -2.07 -6.11
N GLY A 239 -25.01 -1.71 -7.28
CA GLY A 239 -24.79 -0.33 -7.72
C GLY A 239 -23.40 -0.11 -8.32
N ARG A 240 -22.96 1.16 -8.39
CA ARG A 240 -21.62 1.53 -8.90
C ARG A 240 -20.93 2.54 -8.00
N GLY A 241 -19.62 2.38 -7.83
CA GLY A 241 -18.82 3.31 -7.03
C GLY A 241 -19.29 3.36 -5.57
N LYS A 242 -19.44 4.57 -5.02
CA LYS A 242 -19.82 4.77 -3.61
C LYS A 242 -21.23 4.31 -3.25
N SER A 243 -22.16 4.20 -4.21
CA SER A 243 -23.49 3.66 -3.91
C SER A 243 -23.42 2.17 -3.61
N ALA A 244 -22.63 1.41 -4.38
CA ALA A 244 -22.39 -0.01 -4.13
C ALA A 244 -21.82 -0.25 -2.73
N VAL A 245 -20.87 0.59 -2.28
CA VAL A 245 -20.31 0.49 -0.92
C VAL A 245 -21.38 0.70 0.15
N ARG A 246 -22.29 1.69 -0.03
CA ARG A 246 -23.39 1.93 0.91
C ARG A 246 -24.38 0.77 0.94
N SER A 247 -24.76 0.25 -0.23
CA SER A 247 -25.66 -0.90 -0.34
C SER A 247 -25.06 -2.13 0.37
N TRP A 248 -23.77 -2.40 0.14
CA TRP A 248 -23.08 -3.51 0.76
C TRP A 248 -22.97 -3.37 2.28
N ILE A 249 -22.66 -2.17 2.80
CA ILE A 249 -22.65 -1.93 4.25
C ILE A 249 -24.04 -2.13 4.86
N ALA A 250 -25.10 -1.64 4.21
CA ALA A 250 -26.47 -1.83 4.67
C ALA A 250 -26.85 -3.32 4.73
N ALA A 251 -26.43 -4.12 3.74
CA ALA A 251 -26.64 -5.57 3.72
C ALA A 251 -25.86 -6.32 4.81
N ASN A 252 -24.70 -5.80 5.24
CA ASN A 252 -23.85 -6.38 6.29
C ASN A 252 -24.00 -5.66 7.64
N GLY A 253 -25.15 -5.02 7.89
CA GLY A 253 -25.39 -4.11 9.00
C GLY A 253 -24.94 -4.61 10.39
N PRO A 254 -25.32 -5.83 10.83
CA PRO A 254 -24.91 -6.34 12.15
C PRO A 254 -23.39 -6.47 12.32
N ASP A 255 -22.69 -6.95 11.30
CA ASP A 255 -21.23 -7.13 11.35
C ASP A 255 -20.50 -5.80 11.26
N HIS A 256 -21.01 -4.88 10.44
CA HIS A 256 -20.53 -3.51 10.36
C HIS A 256 -20.65 -2.80 11.72
N GLN A 257 -21.81 -2.85 12.35
CA GLN A 257 -22.05 -2.22 13.65
C GLN A 257 -21.14 -2.78 14.74
N ARG A 258 -20.88 -4.09 14.73
CA ARG A 258 -19.92 -4.71 15.66
C ARG A 258 -18.50 -4.20 15.46
N LEU A 259 -18.06 -4.04 14.20
CA LEU A 259 -16.74 -3.46 13.90
C LEU A 259 -16.69 -1.98 14.31
N GLU A 260 -17.73 -1.22 13.99
CA GLU A 260 -17.83 0.22 14.29
C GLU A 260 -17.75 0.47 15.81
N GLN A 261 -18.54 -0.25 16.61
CA GLN A 261 -18.49 -0.17 18.07
C GLN A 261 -17.10 -0.51 18.62
N MET A 262 -16.47 -1.57 18.12
CA MET A 262 -15.12 -1.95 18.53
C MET A 262 -14.11 -0.84 18.21
N ILE A 263 -14.19 -0.24 17.02
CA ILE A 263 -13.29 0.84 16.62
C ILE A 263 -13.52 2.09 17.48
N ASP A 264 -14.77 2.42 17.82
CA ASP A 264 -15.10 3.52 18.72
C ASP A 264 -14.51 3.33 20.12
N ASP A 265 -14.56 2.10 20.64
CA ASP A 265 -13.97 1.78 21.94
C ASP A 265 -12.44 1.87 21.89
N LEU A 266 -11.81 1.40 20.81
CA LEU A 266 -10.37 1.57 20.57
C LEU A 266 -9.96 3.04 20.44
N GLN A 267 -10.80 3.87 19.80
CA GLN A 267 -10.52 5.32 19.65
C GLN A 267 -10.57 6.07 20.98
N LYS A 268 -11.34 5.58 21.96
CA LYS A 268 -11.41 6.13 23.32
C LYS A 268 -10.26 5.65 24.22
N SER A 269 -9.59 4.56 23.86
CA SER A 269 -8.44 4.06 24.63
C SER A 269 -7.24 5.00 24.53
N ALA A 270 -6.59 5.27 25.66
CA ALA A 270 -5.39 6.10 25.72
C ALA A 270 -4.18 5.40 25.07
N GLU A 271 -4.06 4.09 25.29
CA GLU A 271 -2.99 3.26 24.74
C GLU A 271 -3.59 2.10 23.93
N LEU A 272 -2.94 1.77 22.82
CA LEU A 272 -3.30 0.68 21.93
C LEU A 272 -2.12 -0.27 21.83
N ASP A 273 -2.35 -1.55 22.06
CA ASP A 273 -1.33 -2.59 21.93
C ASP A 273 -1.54 -3.48 20.70
N PHE A 274 -0.65 -4.45 20.51
CA PHE A 274 -0.72 -5.40 19.41
C PHE A 274 -1.97 -6.28 19.47
N ALA A 275 -2.40 -6.71 20.66
CA ALA A 275 -3.53 -7.61 20.83
C ALA A 275 -4.86 -6.92 20.47
N MET A 276 -5.07 -5.70 20.97
CA MET A 276 -6.23 -4.86 20.66
C MET A 276 -6.38 -4.65 19.16
N LEU A 277 -5.29 -4.28 18.47
CA LEU A 277 -5.32 -4.06 17.03
C LEU A 277 -5.43 -5.37 16.23
N ALA A 278 -4.88 -6.48 16.73
CA ALA A 278 -5.06 -7.79 16.11
C ALA A 278 -6.52 -8.25 16.14
N VAL A 279 -7.22 -8.02 17.25
CA VAL A 279 -8.65 -8.32 17.38
C VAL A 279 -9.47 -7.48 16.38
N ALA A 280 -9.17 -6.19 16.24
CA ALA A 280 -9.85 -5.35 15.25
C ALA A 280 -9.57 -5.76 13.80
N VAL A 281 -8.32 -6.12 13.47
CA VAL A 281 -7.98 -6.64 12.14
C VAL A 281 -8.71 -7.95 11.86
N SER A 282 -8.80 -8.84 12.85
CA SER A 282 -9.58 -10.09 12.75
C SER A 282 -11.07 -9.83 12.54
N ALA A 283 -11.65 -8.87 13.28
CA ALA A 283 -13.04 -8.45 13.12
C ALA A 283 -13.32 -7.89 11.72
N ALA A 284 -12.45 -7.01 11.22
CA ALA A 284 -12.52 -6.54 9.85
C ALA A 284 -12.36 -7.68 8.83
N GLY A 285 -11.48 -8.64 9.09
CA GLY A 285 -11.28 -9.82 8.24
C GLY A 285 -12.55 -10.67 8.08
N ARG A 286 -13.34 -10.83 9.15
CA ARG A 286 -14.62 -11.57 9.10
C ARG A 286 -15.63 -10.97 8.12
N LEU A 287 -15.66 -9.63 7.98
CA LEU A 287 -16.47 -8.95 6.95
C LEU A 287 -16.03 -9.30 5.52
N GLY A 288 -14.73 -9.59 5.33
CA GLY A 288 -14.17 -10.02 4.05
C GLY A 288 -14.52 -11.46 3.67
N LEU A 289 -14.76 -12.32 4.66
CA LEU A 289 -15.13 -13.73 4.48
C LEU A 289 -16.62 -13.88 4.16
N GLN A 290 -17.00 -14.94 3.44
CA GLN A 290 -18.41 -15.27 3.18
C GLN A 290 -19.13 -15.66 4.48
N PRO A 291 -20.39 -15.26 4.70
CA PRO A 291 -21.28 -16.04 5.56
C PRO A 291 -21.51 -17.41 4.92
N GLU A 292 -21.44 -18.49 5.71
CA GLU A 292 -21.58 -19.88 5.25
C GLU A 292 -22.88 -20.16 4.45
N ASN A 293 -23.89 -19.29 4.55
CA ASN A 293 -25.20 -19.47 3.94
C ASN A 293 -25.24 -19.38 2.40
N GLU A 294 -24.18 -18.88 1.73
CA GLU A 294 -24.12 -18.86 0.25
C GLU A 294 -23.44 -20.09 -0.35
N ARG A 295 -22.67 -20.87 0.44
CA ARG A 295 -22.05 -22.12 -0.06
C ARG A 295 -23.08 -23.23 -0.28
N THR A 296 -24.12 -23.28 0.54
CA THR A 296 -25.22 -24.25 0.39
C THR A 296 -26.17 -23.91 -0.75
N ALA A 297 -26.35 -22.63 -1.07
CA ALA A 297 -27.14 -22.21 -2.24
C ALA A 297 -26.43 -22.53 -3.56
N ALA A 298 -25.12 -22.26 -3.66
CA ALA A 298 -24.33 -22.56 -4.87
C ALA A 298 -24.06 -24.06 -5.09
N ALA A 299 -24.18 -24.90 -4.06
CA ALA A 299 -24.08 -26.35 -4.17
C ALA A 299 -25.44 -27.04 -4.44
N SER A 300 -26.53 -26.28 -4.45
CA SER A 300 -27.91 -26.78 -4.66
C SER A 300 -28.54 -26.28 -5.96
N THR A 301 -27.76 -25.73 -6.89
CA THR A 301 -28.17 -25.36 -8.26
C THR A 301 -27.22 -25.95 -9.27
#